data_AF-A0A2Z6QY46-F1
#
_entry.id   AF-A0A2Z6QY46-F1
#
_cell.length_a   1.000
_cell.length_b   1.000
_cell.length_c   1.000
_cell.angle_alpha   90.00
_cell.angle_beta   90.00
_cell.angle_gamma   90.00
#
_symmetry.space_group_name_H-M   'P 1'
#
loop_
_entity.id
_entity.type
_entity.pdbx_description
1 polymer ?
#
loop_
_entity_poly.entity_id
_entity_poly.type
_entity_poly.pdbx_seq_one_letter_code
_entity_poly.pdbx_strand_id
1 'polypeptide(L)'
;MRAEFICQYISNEGNVCGRASTRKEGCKIHWKRRQRNSCKQCGKPTTSIHGMCNLHVDKYYSKTYYHRKKLNALEKSALEKSALGNFQLSEAEAK
;
A
#
# COMPACT_ATOMS: atom_id res chain seq x y z
N MET A 1 -39.27 16.12 -2.85
CA MET A 1 -37.88 16.39 -2.42
C MET A 1 -37.05 16.67 -3.67
N ARG A 2 -36.49 17.87 -3.80
CA ARG A 2 -35.50 18.17 -4.85
C ARG A 2 -34.18 17.51 -4.46
N ALA A 3 -33.58 16.78 -5.40
CA ALA A 3 -32.24 16.25 -5.21
C ALA A 3 -31.23 17.33 -5.61
N GLU A 4 -30.45 17.79 -4.64
CA GLU A 4 -29.47 18.88 -4.80
C GLU A 4 -28.06 18.35 -5.14
N PHE A 5 -27.80 17.07 -4.86
CA PHE A 5 -26.50 16.45 -5.02
C PHE A 5 -26.57 15.21 -5.91
N ILE A 6 -25.48 14.91 -6.60
CA ILE A 6 -25.29 13.67 -7.36
C ILE A 6 -24.31 12.78 -6.59
N CYS A 7 -24.67 11.50 -6.44
CA CYS A 7 -23.82 10.53 -5.76
C CYS A 7 -22.56 10.22 -6.59
N GLN A 8 -21.41 10.64 -6.09
CA GLN A 8 -20.08 10.44 -6.70
C GLN A 8 -19.40 9.13 -6.28
N TYR A 9 -20.15 8.15 -5.79
CA TYR A 9 -19.56 6.86 -5.41
C TYR A 9 -19.09 6.11 -6.66
N ILE A 10 -17.84 5.66 -6.68
CA ILE A 10 -17.24 4.91 -7.79
C ILE A 10 -17.29 3.40 -7.48
N SER A 11 -17.87 2.61 -8.38
CA SER A 11 -17.90 1.15 -8.29
C SER A 11 -16.53 0.52 -8.61
N ASN A 12 -16.36 -0.79 -8.37
CA ASN A 12 -15.11 -1.51 -8.71
C ASN A 12 -14.73 -1.44 -10.19
N GLU A 13 -15.72 -1.21 -11.05
CA GLU A 13 -15.56 -1.12 -12.50
C GLU A 13 -15.17 0.30 -12.93
N GLY A 14 -15.14 1.26 -12.01
CA GLY A 14 -14.89 2.67 -12.32
C GLY A 14 -16.17 3.45 -12.65
N ASN A 15 -17.35 2.83 -12.54
CA ASN A 15 -18.61 3.48 -12.85
C ASN A 15 -19.08 4.38 -11.69
N VAL A 16 -19.42 5.63 -11.99
CA VAL A 16 -19.99 6.57 -11.02
C VAL A 16 -21.46 6.25 -10.81
N CYS A 17 -21.92 6.22 -9.56
CA CYS A 17 -23.30 5.88 -9.22
C CYS A 17 -24.33 6.83 -9.85
N GLY A 18 -24.06 8.13 -9.87
CA GLY A 18 -24.88 9.13 -10.57
C GLY A 18 -26.29 9.37 -9.99
N ARG A 19 -26.68 8.67 -8.92
CA ARG A 19 -28.01 8.81 -8.33
C ARG A 19 -28.18 10.17 -7.66
N ALA A 20 -29.35 10.75 -7.88
CA ALA A 20 -29.77 11.96 -7.19
C ALA A 20 -29.85 11.71 -5.67
N SER A 21 -29.37 12.68 -4.90
CA SER A 21 -29.24 12.63 -3.46
C SER A 21 -29.66 13.97 -2.86
N THR A 22 -30.31 13.92 -1.69
CA THR A 22 -30.52 15.10 -0.84
C THR A 22 -29.33 15.40 0.05
N ARG A 23 -28.36 14.49 0.13
CA ARG A 23 -27.18 14.57 0.99
C ARG A 23 -25.91 14.71 0.16
N LYS A 24 -24.96 15.51 0.65
CA LYS A 24 -23.65 15.71 0.03
C LYS A 24 -22.75 14.47 0.11
N GLU A 25 -22.90 13.65 1.17
CA GLU A 25 -22.09 12.45 1.37
C GLU A 25 -22.41 11.34 0.35
N GLY A 26 -23.62 11.33 -0.21
CA GLY A 26 -24.03 10.37 -1.22
C GLY A 26 -25.47 9.88 -1.04
N CYS A 27 -25.92 9.02 -1.95
CA CYS A 27 -27.29 8.50 -1.93
C CYS A 27 -27.54 7.60 -0.71
N LYS A 28 -28.81 7.22 -0.49
CA LYS A 28 -29.24 6.35 0.63
C LYS A 28 -28.44 5.05 0.79
N ILE A 29 -27.84 4.56 -0.30
CA ILE A 29 -27.00 3.35 -0.30
C ILE A 29 -25.53 3.67 0.03
N HIS A 30 -25.04 4.84 -0.41
CA HIS A 30 -23.61 5.17 -0.37
C HIS A 30 -23.21 6.17 0.71
N TRP A 31 -24.15 6.83 1.39
CA TRP A 31 -23.86 7.85 2.41
C TRP A 31 -22.98 7.37 3.58
N LYS A 32 -22.99 6.07 3.90
CA LYS A 32 -22.11 5.44 4.92
C LYS A 32 -20.93 4.67 4.31
N ARG A 33 -20.85 4.56 2.98
CA ARG A 33 -19.85 3.73 2.32
C ARG A 33 -18.57 4.54 2.16
N ARG A 34 -17.43 4.01 2.63
CA ARG A 34 -16.12 4.64 2.38
C ARG A 34 -15.85 4.71 0.88
N GLN A 35 -15.35 5.87 0.44
CA GLN A 35 -14.75 6.04 -0.87
C GLN A 35 -13.58 5.06 -1.01
N ARG A 36 -13.44 4.44 -2.17
CA ARG A 36 -12.41 3.43 -2.42
C ARG A 36 -11.16 4.09 -2.99
N ASN A 37 -9.99 3.64 -2.52
CA ASN A 37 -8.72 4.09 -3.05
C ASN A 37 -8.50 3.49 -4.45
N SER A 38 -7.82 4.19 -5.34
CA SER A 38 -7.41 3.63 -6.63
C SER A 38 -6.20 2.71 -6.48
N CYS A 39 -6.12 1.68 -7.32
CA CYS A 39 -4.95 0.83 -7.40
C CYS A 39 -3.76 1.63 -7.93
N LYS A 40 -2.62 1.57 -7.24
CA LYS A 40 -1.40 2.30 -7.62
C LYS A 40 -0.84 1.93 -8.99
N GLN A 41 -1.14 0.74 -9.50
CA GLN A 41 -0.56 0.26 -10.77
C GLN A 41 -1.51 0.34 -11.97
N CYS A 42 -2.82 0.26 -11.76
CA CYS A 42 -3.80 0.29 -12.85
C CYS A 42 -4.97 1.25 -12.66
N GLY A 43 -4.98 2.04 -11.59
CA GLY A 43 -6.03 3.02 -11.30
C GLY A 43 -7.37 2.43 -10.86
N LYS A 44 -7.60 1.12 -11.03
CA LYS A 44 -8.87 0.47 -10.67
C LYS A 44 -9.19 0.67 -9.18
N PRO A 45 -10.40 1.11 -8.82
CA PRO A 45 -10.80 1.27 -7.43
C PRO A 45 -10.69 -0.06 -6.68
N THR A 46 -10.04 -0.02 -5.53
CA THR A 46 -9.73 -1.18 -4.70
C THR A 46 -10.21 -0.97 -3.27
N THR A 47 -10.61 -2.07 -2.62
CA THR A 47 -10.86 -2.13 -1.18
C THR A 47 -9.59 -2.24 -0.36
N SER A 48 -8.48 -2.61 -0.99
CA SER A 48 -7.23 -2.83 -0.30
C SER A 48 -6.73 -1.53 0.31
N ILE A 49 -6.45 -1.58 1.61
CA ILE A 49 -5.82 -0.49 2.35
C ILE A 49 -4.45 -0.14 1.76
N HIS A 50 -3.76 -1.14 1.20
CA HIS A 50 -2.45 -0.95 0.56
C HIS A 50 -2.52 -0.29 -0.82
N GLY A 51 -3.73 -0.08 -1.37
CA GLY A 51 -3.91 0.52 -2.69
C GLY A 51 -3.50 -0.42 -3.83
N MET A 52 -3.64 -1.74 -3.64
CA MET A 52 -3.41 -2.74 -4.69
C MET A 52 -4.70 -3.48 -5.01
N CYS A 53 -4.99 -3.74 -6.29
CA CYS A 53 -6.11 -4.60 -6.67
C CYS A 53 -5.69 -6.08 -6.60
N ASN A 54 -6.66 -6.99 -6.61
CA ASN A 54 -6.41 -8.43 -6.53
C ASN A 54 -5.46 -8.97 -7.61
N LEU A 55 -5.40 -8.33 -8.79
CA LEU A 55 -4.48 -8.73 -9.86
C LEU A 55 -3.02 -8.32 -9.58
N HIS A 56 -2.80 -7.33 -8.73
CA HIS A 56 -1.48 -6.74 -8.49
C HIS A 56 -0.97 -6.97 -7.07
N VAL A 57 -1.82 -7.43 -6.16
CA VAL A 57 -1.47 -7.65 -4.75
C VAL A 57 -0.34 -8.66 -4.60
N ASP A 58 -0.35 -9.75 -5.36
CA ASP A 58 0.68 -10.79 -5.28
C ASP A 58 2.04 -10.25 -5.73
N LYS A 59 2.08 -9.59 -6.90
CA LYS A 59 3.30 -8.94 -7.41
C LYS A 59 3.86 -7.91 -6.44
N TYR A 60 2.99 -7.18 -5.74
CA TYR A 60 3.41 -6.24 -4.70
C TYR A 60 4.09 -6.97 -3.54
N TYR A 61 3.45 -7.99 -2.97
CA TYR A 61 4.00 -8.74 -1.86
C TYR A 61 5.28 -9.50 -2.22
N SER A 62 5.39 -10.05 -3.43
CA SER A 62 6.62 -10.70 -3.88
C SER A 62 7.79 -9.70 -3.96
N LYS A 63 7.55 -8.49 -4.48
CA LYS A 63 8.58 -7.43 -4.54
C LYS A 63 9.01 -6.98 -3.14
N THR A 64 8.06 -6.73 -2.24
CA THR A 64 8.38 -6.30 -0.87
C THR A 64 9.11 -7.38 -0.09
N TYR A 65 8.72 -8.65 -0.26
CA TYR A 65 9.40 -9.79 0.32
C TYR A 65 10.86 -9.89 -0.16
N TYR A 66 11.10 -9.84 -1.47
CA TYR A 66 12.45 -9.91 -2.03
C TYR A 66 13.32 -8.74 -1.56
N HIS A 67 12.77 -7.53 -1.56
CA HIS A 67 13.46 -6.34 -1.08
C HIS A 67 13.89 -6.47 0.38
N ARG A 68 12.98 -6.91 1.26
CA ARG A 68 13.29 -7.18 2.67
C ARG A 68 14.37 -8.23 2.83
N LYS A 69 14.28 -9.33 2.08
CA LYS A 69 15.29 -10.40 2.12
C LYS A 69 16.67 -9.88 1.71
N LYS A 70 16.74 -9.03 0.67
CA LYS A 70 17.99 -8.41 0.21
C LYS A 70 18.57 -7.47 1.28
N LEU A 71 17.75 -6.61 1.88
CA LEU A 71 18.20 -5.72 2.96
C LEU A 71 18.76 -6.49 4.16
N ASN A 72 18.05 -7.53 4.61
CA ASN A 72 18.51 -8.36 5.73
C ASN A 72 19.83 -9.07 5.43
N ALA A 73 20.05 -9.51 4.19
CA ALA A 73 21.31 -10.13 3.78
C ALA A 73 22.47 -9.11 3.80
N LEU A 74 22.22 -7.88 3.33
CA LEU A 74 23.20 -6.80 3.37
C LEU A 74 23.54 -6.41 4.82
N GLU A 75 22.54 -6.27 5.67
CA GLU A 75 22.71 -5.98 7.10
C GLU A 75 23.54 -7.05 7.81
N LYS A 76 23.23 -8.34 7.57
CA LYS A 76 24.03 -9.45 8.10
C LYS A 76 25.48 -9.38 7.63
N SER A 77 25.71 -9.15 6.34
CA SER A 77 27.08 -9.05 5.80
C SER A 77 27.84 -7.84 6.35
N ALA A 78 27.14 -6.73 6.65
CA ALA A 78 27.75 -5.55 7.25
C ALA A 78 28.13 -5.81 8.71
N LEU A 79 27.26 -6.50 9.46
CA LEU A 79 27.52 -6.90 10.84
C LEU A 79 28.67 -7.91 10.96
N GLU A 80 28.74 -8.88 10.05
CA GLU A 80 29.85 -9.84 9.99
C GLU A 80 31.18 -9.15 9.70
N LYS A 81 31.19 -8.19 8.77
CA LYS A 81 32.39 -7.38 8.47
C LYS A 81 32.82 -6.49 9.62
N SER A 82 31.88 -5.87 10.33
CA SER A 82 32.21 -5.06 11.51
C SER A 82 32.72 -5.92 12.67
N ALA A 83 32.17 -7.12 12.87
CA ALA A 83 32.66 -8.07 13.86
C ALA A 83 34.10 -8.54 13.56
N LEU A 84 34.41 -8.84 12.30
CA LEU A 84 35.77 -9.17 11.86
C LEU A 84 36.75 -8.00 12.04
N GLY A 85 36.34 -6.78 11.68
CA GLY A 85 37.16 -5.58 11.87
C GLY A 85 37.46 -5.27 13.35
N ASN A 86 36.47 -5.46 14.23
CA ASN A 86 36.65 -5.27 15.66
C ASN A 86 37.61 -6.31 16.28
N PHE A 87 37.62 -7.55 15.78
CA PHE A 87 38.55 -8.59 16.21
C PHE A 87 40.00 -8.25 15.84
N GLN A 88 40.24 -7.80 14.61
CA GLN A 88 41.58 -7.44 14.13
C GLN A 88 42.17 -6.22 14.83
N LEU A 89 41.35 -5.26 15.27
CA LEU A 89 41.82 -4.12 16.08
C LEU A 89 42.25 -4.57 17.49
N SER A 90 41.50 -5.48 18.11
CA SER A 90 41.84 -6.00 19.45
C SER A 90 43.13 -6.82 19.48
N GLU A 91 43.50 -7.50 18.40
CA GLU A 91 44.78 -8.21 18.28
C GLU A 91 45.97 -7.25 18.06
N ALA A 92 45.74 -6.10 17.44
CA ALA A 92 46.78 -5.09 17.19
C ALA A 92 47.13 -4.27 18.45
N GLU A 93 46.19 -4.11 19.38
CA GLU A 93 46.38 -3.38 20.65
C GLU A 93 47.00 -4.25 21.76
N ALA A 94 47.10 -5.57 21.55
CA ALA A 94 47.66 -6.53 22.51
C ALA A 94 49.15 -6.84 22.30
N LYS A 95 49.83 -6.12 21.39
CA LYS A 95 51.26 -6.25 21.07
C LYS A 95 52.01 -4.96 21.37
#